data_AF-A0A925FFJ1-F1
#
_entry.id   AF-A0A925FFJ1-F1
#
_cell.length_a   1.000
_cell.length_b   1.000
_cell.length_c   1.000
_cell.angle_alpha   90.00
_cell.angle_beta   90.00
_cell.angle_gamma   90.00
#
_symmetry.space_group_name_H-M   'P 1'
#
loop_
_entity.id
_entity.type
_entity.pdbx_description
1 polymer ?
#
loop_
_entity_poly.entity_id
_entity_poly.type
_entity_poly.pdbx_seq_one_letter_code
_entity_poly.pdbx_strand_id
1 'polypeptide(L)'
;VAVPLGLALERSRAVAEPVIRLLGVIQTIPSIALLAFMIPLLGVGVLPALVALWLYSLYPIIRTTFSGVRDADPAAIEAAEALGTTARQRLLWVRLPLAAPVIMAGIRTAAVIAVGAATLAAFIGAGGLGDPIVQGLSLADSRMVLSGALPAALLALVVDGGLAAVERAVTPAHRRVTRQPRADTSR
;
A
#
# COMPACT_ATOMS: atom_id res chain seq x y z
N VAL A 1 9.01 -7.28 2.26
CA VAL A 1 9.79 -6.43 3.20
C VAL A 1 8.89 -5.61 4.12
N ALA A 2 7.97 -4.80 3.59
CA ALA A 2 7.18 -3.85 4.38
C ALA A 2 6.29 -4.47 5.49
N VAL A 3 5.58 -5.57 5.21
CA VAL A 3 4.72 -6.24 6.22
C VAL A 3 5.55 -6.75 7.41
N PRO A 4 6.60 -7.60 7.21
CA PRO A 4 7.48 -7.99 8.32
C PRO A 4 8.08 -6.81 9.10
N LEU A 5 8.45 -5.72 8.41
CA LEU A 5 8.98 -4.52 9.06
C LEU A 5 7.90 -3.82 9.91
N GLY A 6 6.68 -3.67 9.42
CA GLY A 6 5.56 -3.14 10.18
C GLY A 6 5.23 -3.98 11.43
N LEU A 7 5.33 -5.31 11.33
CA LEU A 7 5.17 -6.22 12.47
C LEU A 7 6.31 -6.10 13.48
N ALA A 8 7.55 -5.91 13.01
CA ALA A 8 8.69 -5.71 13.90
C ALA A 8 8.58 -4.39 14.67
N LEU A 9 8.10 -3.32 14.02
CA LEU A 9 7.90 -2.00 14.62
C LEU A 9 6.77 -2.00 15.66
N GLU A 10 5.78 -2.87 15.54
CA GLU A 10 4.68 -2.96 16.50
C GLU A 10 5.17 -3.20 17.94
N ARG A 11 6.28 -3.92 18.12
CA ARG A 11 6.85 -4.23 19.44
C ARG A 11 7.35 -3.01 20.22
N SER A 12 7.66 -1.89 19.55
CA SER A 12 8.17 -0.69 20.20
C SER A 12 7.60 0.58 19.59
N ARG A 13 6.60 1.15 20.27
CA ARG A 13 5.97 2.42 19.86
C ARG A 13 6.97 3.56 19.71
N ALA A 14 7.96 3.63 20.60
CA ALA A 14 8.99 4.66 20.59
C ALA A 14 9.86 4.62 19.33
N VAL A 15 10.05 3.43 18.74
CA VAL A 15 10.80 3.25 17.49
C VAL A 15 9.87 3.38 16.27
N ALA A 16 8.64 2.86 16.36
CA ALA A 16 7.68 2.89 15.27
C ALA A 16 7.31 4.30 14.83
N GLU A 17 7.02 5.20 15.77
CA GLU A 17 6.56 6.55 15.43
C GLU A 17 7.60 7.35 14.63
N PRO A 18 8.89 7.45 15.03
CA PRO A 18 9.92 8.07 14.22
C PRO A 18 10.09 7.45 12.84
N VAL A 19 10.12 6.11 12.74
CA VAL A 19 10.33 5.41 11.46
C VAL A 19 9.17 5.66 10.51
N ILE A 20 7.92 5.54 10.99
CA ILE A 20 6.72 5.80 10.20
C ILE A 20 6.66 7.29 9.79
N ARG A 21 7.04 8.22 10.67
CA ARG A 21 7.14 9.65 10.32
C ARG A 21 8.16 9.88 9.21
N LEU A 22 9.36 9.31 9.32
CA LEU A 22 10.40 9.42 8.31
C LEU A 22 9.94 8.88 6.95
N LEU A 23 9.32 7.70 6.94
CA LEU A 23 8.73 7.13 5.72
C LEU A 23 7.61 8.01 5.15
N GLY A 24 6.84 8.68 6.02
CA GLY A 24 5.83 9.64 5.63
C GLY A 24 6.43 10.86 4.91
N VAL A 25 7.59 11.36 5.38
CA VAL A 25 8.31 12.45 4.71
C VAL A 25 8.68 12.08 3.28
N ILE A 26 9.12 10.84 3.03
CA ILE A 26 9.45 10.38 1.67
C ILE A 26 8.23 10.49 0.74
N GLN A 27 7.02 10.17 1.24
CA GLN A 27 5.79 10.31 0.45
C GLN A 27 5.39 11.76 0.14
N THR A 28 5.89 12.74 0.90
CA THR A 28 5.62 14.15 0.62
C THR A 28 6.49 14.69 -0.52
N ILE A 29 7.60 14.02 -0.84
CA ILE A 29 8.46 14.38 -1.97
C ILE A 29 7.70 14.02 -3.25
N PRO A 30 7.41 14.97 -4.17
CA PRO A 30 6.70 14.66 -5.42
C PRO A 30 7.35 13.49 -6.17
N SER A 31 6.55 12.57 -6.72
CA SER A 31 7.06 11.31 -7.26
C SER A 31 8.08 11.53 -8.39
N ILE A 32 7.85 12.53 -9.26
CA ILE A 32 8.80 12.90 -10.32
C ILE A 32 10.12 13.43 -9.76
N ALA A 33 10.09 14.17 -8.64
CA ALA A 33 11.29 14.69 -7.99
C ALA A 33 12.10 13.56 -7.34
N LEU A 34 11.43 12.60 -6.70
CA LEU A 34 12.11 11.42 -6.15
C LEU A 34 12.74 10.58 -7.27
N LEU A 35 12.02 10.35 -8.38
CA LEU A 35 12.56 9.64 -9.55
C LEU A 35 13.78 10.35 -10.13
N ALA A 36 13.72 11.66 -10.34
CA ALA A 36 14.86 12.44 -10.81
C ALA A 36 16.05 12.40 -9.82
N PHE A 37 15.78 12.42 -8.50
CA PHE A 37 16.81 12.31 -7.47
C PHE A 37 17.54 10.96 -7.47
N MET A 38 16.92 9.89 -8.00
CA MET A 38 17.60 8.59 -8.14
C MET A 38 18.67 8.59 -9.24
N ILE A 39 18.59 9.49 -10.23
CA ILE A 39 19.55 9.55 -11.35
C ILE A 39 21.01 9.71 -10.89
N PRO A 40 21.37 10.72 -10.07
CA PRO A 40 22.76 10.87 -9.62
C PRO A 40 23.23 9.71 -8.71
N LEU A 41 22.32 8.95 -8.11
CA LEU A 41 22.65 7.85 -7.19
C LEU A 41 22.81 6.50 -7.88
N LEU A 42 21.95 6.21 -8.86
CA LEU A 42 21.79 4.88 -9.46
C LEU A 42 21.81 4.88 -10.99
N GLY A 43 21.95 6.05 -11.61
CA GLY A 43 21.91 6.22 -13.06
C GLY A 43 20.49 6.29 -13.61
N VAL A 44 20.37 6.10 -14.93
CA VAL A 44 19.12 6.14 -15.69
C VAL A 44 18.62 4.71 -15.91
N GLY A 45 17.30 4.49 -15.89
CA GLY A 45 16.70 3.21 -16.28
C GLY A 45 15.71 2.62 -15.27
N VAL A 46 15.52 1.31 -15.34
CA VAL A 46 14.50 0.60 -14.57
C VAL A 46 14.86 0.48 -13.09
N LEU A 47 16.13 0.24 -12.77
CA LEU A 47 16.58 0.07 -11.38
C LEU A 47 16.26 1.29 -10.48
N PRO A 48 16.63 2.55 -10.82
CA PRO A 48 16.28 3.72 -10.02
C PRO A 48 14.76 3.88 -9.86
N ALA A 49 13.99 3.58 -10.92
CA ALA A 49 12.53 3.61 -10.85
C ALA A 49 11.99 2.60 -9.82
N LEU A 50 12.46 1.35 -9.87
CA LEU A 50 12.04 0.32 -8.92
C LEU A 50 12.39 0.69 -7.48
N VAL A 51 13.56 1.26 -7.23
CA VAL A 51 13.96 1.72 -5.89
C VAL A 51 13.03 2.85 -5.40
N ALA A 52 12.73 3.84 -6.24
CA ALA A 52 11.82 4.92 -5.88
C ALA A 52 10.39 4.42 -5.59
N LEU A 53 9.86 3.54 -6.44
CA LEU A 53 8.54 2.93 -6.28
C LEU A 53 8.48 2.05 -5.02
N TRP A 54 9.56 1.32 -4.75
CA TRP A 54 9.68 0.52 -3.55
C TRP A 54 9.62 1.40 -2.29
N LEU A 55 10.40 2.48 -2.24
CA LEU A 55 10.38 3.46 -1.15
C LEU A 55 8.98 4.05 -0.93
N TYR A 56 8.31 4.45 -2.01
CA TYR A 56 6.95 5.00 -1.98
C TYR A 56 5.92 4.02 -1.41
N SER A 57 6.11 2.74 -1.71
CA SER A 57 5.23 1.65 -1.29
C SER A 57 5.44 1.25 0.18
N LEU A 58 6.59 1.59 0.79
CA LEU A 58 6.88 1.24 2.18
C LEU A 58 5.90 1.89 3.16
N TYR A 59 5.69 3.21 3.04
CA TYR A 59 4.86 3.96 3.99
C TYR A 59 3.44 3.40 4.16
N PRO A 60 2.60 3.24 3.11
CA PRO A 60 1.21 2.83 3.26
C PRO A 60 1.12 1.40 3.81
N ILE A 61 2.02 0.49 3.40
CA ILE A 61 2.02 -0.89 3.87
C ILE A 61 2.48 -0.96 5.34
N ILE A 62 3.55 -0.26 5.71
CA ILE A 62 4.05 -0.27 7.10
C ILE A 62 3.04 0.40 8.03
N ARG A 63 2.48 1.55 7.63
CA ARG A 63 1.50 2.30 8.41
C ARG A 63 0.26 1.46 8.71
N THR A 64 -0.31 0.84 7.69
CA THR A 64 -1.51 -0.02 7.82
C THR A 64 -1.22 -1.32 8.55
N THR A 65 -0.03 -1.89 8.39
CA THR A 65 0.38 -3.07 9.18
C THR A 65 0.51 -2.72 10.65
N PHE A 66 1.19 -1.62 10.97
CA PHE A 66 1.35 -1.16 12.34
C PHE A 66 0.00 -0.85 13.00
N SER A 67 -0.85 -0.05 12.36
CA SER A 67 -2.17 0.28 12.92
C SER A 67 -3.09 -0.93 12.96
N GLY A 68 -3.13 -1.76 11.91
CA GLY A 68 -4.01 -2.92 11.84
C GLY A 68 -3.73 -3.95 12.94
N VAL A 69 -2.47 -4.19 13.29
CA VAL A 69 -2.09 -5.13 14.35
C VAL A 69 -2.26 -4.52 15.74
N ARG A 70 -2.03 -3.21 15.87
CA ARG A 70 -2.19 -2.48 17.13
C ARG A 70 -3.66 -2.28 17.51
N ASP A 71 -4.51 -1.98 16.53
CA ASP A 71 -5.93 -1.69 16.72
C ASP A 71 -6.80 -2.96 16.57
N ALA A 72 -6.17 -4.15 16.64
CA ALA A 72 -6.88 -5.42 16.68
C ALA A 72 -7.74 -5.50 17.96
N ASP A 73 -8.90 -6.15 17.85
CA ASP A 73 -9.94 -6.19 18.90
C ASP A 73 -9.38 -6.63 20.26
N PRO A 74 -9.39 -5.74 21.29
CA PRO A 74 -8.88 -6.06 22.61
C PRO A 74 -9.59 -7.26 23.25
N ALA A 75 -10.91 -7.42 23.02
CA ALA A 75 -11.67 -8.53 23.59
C ALA A 75 -11.22 -9.89 23.03
N ALA A 76 -10.91 -9.94 21.73
CA ALA A 76 -10.36 -11.14 21.10
C ALA A 76 -8.94 -11.47 21.62
N ILE A 77 -8.15 -10.45 21.92
CA ILE A 77 -6.80 -10.59 22.49
C ILE A 77 -6.88 -11.11 23.93
N GLU A 78 -7.73 -10.52 24.78
CA GLU A 78 -7.97 -10.95 26.16
C GLU A 78 -8.52 -12.38 26.24
N ALA A 79 -9.45 -12.75 25.36
CA ALA A 79 -9.96 -14.11 25.28
C ALA A 79 -8.85 -15.11 24.92
N ALA A 80 -8.00 -14.78 23.96
CA ALA A 80 -6.86 -15.62 23.60
C ALA A 80 -5.81 -15.71 24.73
N GLU A 81 -5.65 -14.66 25.53
CA GLU A 81 -4.83 -14.66 26.74
C GLU A 81 -5.37 -15.63 27.79
N ALA A 82 -6.67 -15.57 28.06
CA ALA A 82 -7.35 -16.47 28.99
C ALA A 82 -7.24 -17.96 28.60
N LEU A 83 -7.13 -18.24 27.30
CA LEU A 83 -6.89 -19.58 26.75
C LEU A 83 -5.43 -20.04 26.79
N GLY A 84 -4.52 -19.24 27.39
CA GLY A 84 -3.12 -19.61 27.59
C GLY A 84 -2.23 -19.44 26.36
N THR A 85 -2.62 -18.62 25.37
CA THR A 85 -1.79 -18.40 24.17
C THR A 85 -0.51 -17.62 24.48
N THR A 86 0.62 -18.11 23.97
CA THR A 86 1.89 -17.38 23.99
C THR A 86 1.81 -16.12 23.11
N ALA A 87 2.69 -15.13 23.35
CA ALA A 87 2.72 -13.90 22.55
C ALA A 87 2.87 -14.16 21.04
N ARG A 88 3.65 -15.18 20.65
CA ARG A 88 3.82 -15.57 19.24
C ARG A 88 2.55 -16.19 18.64
N GLN A 89 1.88 -17.07 19.39
CA GLN A 89 0.60 -17.65 18.97
C GLN A 89 -0.48 -16.57 18.85
N ARG A 90 -0.57 -15.66 19.82
CA ARG A 90 -1.51 -14.53 19.80
C ARG A 90 -1.28 -13.60 18.61
N LEU A 91 -0.02 -13.31 18.29
CA LEU A 91 0.30 -12.54 17.09
C LEU A 91 -0.15 -13.27 15.81
N LEU A 92 0.22 -14.54 15.65
CA LEU A 92 -0.01 -15.29 14.41
C LEU A 92 -1.47 -15.69 14.19
N TRP A 93 -2.20 -16.03 15.25
CA TRP A 93 -3.54 -16.62 15.15
C TRP A 93 -4.68 -15.67 15.50
N VAL A 94 -4.39 -14.54 16.15
CA VAL A 94 -5.41 -13.56 16.57
C VAL A 94 -5.16 -12.23 15.91
N ARG A 95 -4.04 -11.58 16.24
CA ARG A 95 -3.77 -10.20 15.79
C ARG A 95 -3.58 -10.12 14.28
N LEU A 96 -2.81 -11.02 13.67
CA LEU A 96 -2.58 -11.01 12.22
C LEU A 96 -3.85 -11.27 11.40
N PRO A 97 -4.69 -12.29 11.70
CA PRO A 97 -5.96 -12.48 11.00
C PRO A 97 -6.92 -11.30 11.14
N LEU A 98 -6.99 -10.66 12.32
CA LEU A 98 -7.81 -9.47 12.55
C LEU A 98 -7.30 -8.23 11.81
N ALA A 99 -5.97 -8.11 11.67
CA ALA A 99 -5.30 -7.02 10.97
C ALA A 99 -5.27 -7.22 9.44
N ALA A 100 -5.43 -8.44 8.95
CA ALA A 100 -5.25 -8.79 7.54
C ALA A 100 -6.02 -7.90 6.55
N PRO A 101 -7.30 -7.52 6.78
CA PRO A 101 -8.02 -6.63 5.87
C PRO A 101 -7.38 -5.23 5.79
N VAL A 102 -6.89 -4.72 6.92
CA VAL A 102 -6.23 -3.41 6.99
C VAL A 102 -4.87 -3.45 6.28
N ILE A 103 -4.09 -4.52 6.50
CA ILE A 103 -2.81 -4.74 5.80
C ILE A 103 -3.04 -4.80 4.29
N MET A 104 -4.06 -5.55 3.84
CA MET A 104 -4.41 -5.68 2.42
C MET A 104 -4.85 -4.35 1.82
N ALA A 105 -5.62 -3.52 2.54
CA ALA A 105 -5.97 -2.18 2.10
C ALA A 105 -4.72 -1.30 1.87
N GLY A 106 -3.70 -1.43 2.71
CA GLY A 106 -2.41 -0.76 2.53
C GLY A 106 -1.64 -1.24 1.31
N ILE A 107 -1.61 -2.56 1.08
CA ILE A 107 -0.98 -3.17 -0.11
C ILE A 107 -1.68 -2.70 -1.39
N ARG A 108 -3.01 -2.67 -1.40
CA ARG A 108 -3.82 -2.17 -2.53
C ARG A 108 -3.51 -0.71 -2.85
N THR A 109 -3.56 0.14 -1.82
CA THR A 109 -3.22 1.55 -1.96
C THR A 109 -1.82 1.74 -2.51
N ALA A 110 -0.83 1.00 -1.98
CA ALA A 110 0.55 1.06 -2.43
C ALA A 110 0.68 0.63 -3.90
N ALA A 111 0.01 -0.45 -4.30
CA ALA A 111 0.07 -0.97 -5.66
C ALA A 111 -0.52 0.01 -6.68
N VAL A 112 -1.67 0.62 -6.38
CA VAL A 112 -2.30 1.62 -7.26
C VAL A 112 -1.42 2.85 -7.41
N ILE A 113 -0.88 3.37 -6.30
CA ILE A 113 0.07 4.49 -6.32
C ILE A 113 1.31 4.12 -7.13
N ALA A 114 1.86 2.92 -6.95
CA ALA A 114 3.06 2.47 -7.65
C ALA A 114 2.82 2.35 -9.17
N VAL A 115 1.68 1.83 -9.62
CA VAL A 115 1.35 1.77 -11.05
C VAL A 115 1.25 3.18 -11.65
N GLY A 116 0.58 4.10 -10.96
CA GLY A 116 0.50 5.49 -11.40
C GLY A 116 1.86 6.19 -11.43
N ALA A 117 2.68 6.01 -10.39
CA ALA A 117 4.02 6.58 -10.35
C ALA A 117 4.97 5.94 -11.37
N ALA A 118 4.77 4.67 -11.72
CA ALA A 118 5.58 3.97 -12.71
C ALA A 118 5.45 4.58 -14.11
N THR A 119 4.33 5.21 -14.46
CA THR A 119 4.22 5.91 -15.75
C THR A 119 5.14 7.13 -15.82
N LEU A 120 5.46 7.74 -14.68
CA LEU A 120 6.42 8.84 -14.59
C LEU A 120 7.86 8.35 -14.77
N ALA A 121 8.13 7.07 -14.60
CA ALA A 121 9.47 6.51 -14.75
C ALA A 121 10.00 6.60 -16.19
N ALA A 122 9.12 6.80 -17.18
CA ALA A 122 9.52 7.12 -18.55
C ALA A 122 10.41 8.39 -18.63
N PHE A 123 10.21 9.37 -17.75
CA PHE A 123 11.07 10.58 -17.68
C PHE A 123 12.52 10.28 -17.29
N ILE A 124 12.78 9.13 -16.65
CA ILE A 124 14.12 8.72 -16.23
C ILE A 124 14.62 7.51 -17.02
N GLY A 125 14.06 7.27 -18.21
CA GLY A 125 14.51 6.23 -19.13
C GLY A 125 14.15 4.81 -18.70
N ALA A 126 13.21 4.62 -17.77
CA ALA A 126 12.75 3.29 -17.38
C ALA A 126 11.82 2.63 -18.43
N GLY A 127 11.24 3.43 -19.32
CA GLY A 127 10.34 2.96 -20.37
C GLY A 127 8.93 2.61 -19.90
N GLY A 128 8.17 1.94 -20.78
CA GLY A 128 6.90 1.27 -20.47
C GLY A 128 5.67 2.05 -20.91
N LEU A 129 4.54 1.86 -20.22
CA LEU A 129 3.27 2.55 -20.56
C LEU A 129 3.35 4.08 -20.39
N GLY A 130 4.40 4.58 -19.74
CA GLY A 130 4.72 6.00 -19.64
C GLY A 130 5.28 6.62 -20.93
N ASP A 131 5.91 5.83 -21.81
CA ASP A 131 6.59 6.37 -23.00
C ASP A 131 5.63 7.13 -23.93
N PRO A 132 4.45 6.59 -24.29
CA PRO A 132 3.51 7.32 -25.13
C PRO A 132 2.93 8.57 -24.43
N ILE A 133 2.85 8.57 -23.09
CA ILE A 133 2.38 9.71 -22.31
C ILE A 133 3.39 10.86 -22.42
N VAL A 134 4.66 10.57 -22.16
CA VAL A 134 5.73 11.58 -22.18
C VAL A 134 5.92 12.11 -23.60
N GLN A 135 6.02 11.22 -24.59
CA GLN A 135 6.17 11.64 -25.99
C GLN A 135 4.93 12.42 -26.47
N GLY A 136 3.73 12.01 -26.08
CA GLY A 136 2.48 12.68 -26.46
C GLY A 136 2.38 14.09 -25.89
N LEU A 137 2.87 14.28 -24.66
CA LEU A 137 2.98 15.60 -24.05
C LEU A 137 3.97 16.48 -24.81
N SER A 138 5.13 15.95 -25.22
CA SER A 138 6.12 16.70 -26.01
C SER A 138 5.62 17.09 -27.40
N LEU A 139 4.79 16.25 -28.03
CA LEU A 139 4.22 16.50 -29.36
C LEU A 139 2.88 17.24 -29.32
N ALA A 140 2.35 17.57 -28.13
CA ALA A 140 0.99 18.05 -27.94
C ALA A 140 -0.09 17.16 -28.60
N ASP A 141 0.17 15.85 -28.68
CA ASP A 141 -0.73 14.86 -29.27
C ASP A 141 -1.53 14.14 -28.19
N SER A 142 -2.78 14.54 -28.00
CA SER A 142 -3.68 13.94 -27.02
C SER A 142 -3.98 12.47 -27.30
N ARG A 143 -3.99 12.03 -28.58
CA ARG A 143 -4.24 10.62 -28.92
C ARG A 143 -3.08 9.76 -28.44
N MET A 144 -1.85 10.25 -28.59
CA MET A 144 -0.67 9.54 -28.12
C MET A 144 -0.60 9.50 -26.59
N VAL A 145 -0.95 10.62 -25.91
CA VAL A 145 -1.09 10.61 -24.44
C VAL A 145 -2.09 9.55 -23.97
N LEU A 146 -3.27 9.51 -24.59
CA LEU A 146 -4.32 8.53 -24.25
C LEU A 146 -3.88 7.09 -24.53
N SER A 147 -3.05 6.86 -25.54
CA SER A 147 -2.56 5.52 -25.88
C SER A 147 -1.69 4.89 -24.78
N GLY A 148 -1.03 5.69 -23.93
CA GLY A 148 -0.34 5.21 -22.74
C GLY A 148 -1.18 5.31 -21.46
N ALA A 149 -1.94 6.41 -21.31
CA ALA A 149 -2.72 6.67 -20.10
C ALA A 149 -3.87 5.67 -19.90
N LEU A 150 -4.61 5.31 -20.96
CA LEU A 150 -5.74 4.37 -20.84
C LEU A 150 -5.29 2.95 -20.46
N PRO A 151 -4.28 2.34 -21.10
CA PRO A 151 -3.75 1.06 -20.65
C PRO A 151 -3.18 1.09 -19.24
N ALA A 152 -2.50 2.18 -18.84
CA ALA A 152 -1.98 2.32 -17.48
C ALA A 152 -3.11 2.40 -16.43
N ALA A 153 -4.16 3.17 -16.72
CA ALA A 153 -5.35 3.24 -15.86
C ALA A 153 -6.06 1.87 -15.77
N LEU A 154 -6.20 1.17 -16.89
CA LEU A 154 -6.76 -0.18 -16.91
C LEU A 154 -5.93 -1.16 -16.09
N LEU A 155 -4.59 -1.11 -16.22
CA LEU A 155 -3.68 -1.92 -15.43
C LEU A 155 -3.85 -1.65 -13.93
N ALA A 156 -3.94 -0.38 -13.53
CA ALA A 156 -4.18 -0.01 -12.12
C ALA A 156 -5.50 -0.59 -11.59
N LEU A 157 -6.58 -0.54 -12.40
CA LEU A 157 -7.88 -1.12 -12.04
C LEU A 157 -7.83 -2.65 -11.94
N VAL A 158 -7.13 -3.32 -12.86
CA VAL A 158 -6.95 -4.78 -12.83
C VAL A 158 -6.16 -5.20 -11.60
N VAL A 159 -5.07 -4.48 -11.28
CA VAL A 159 -4.25 -4.74 -10.09
C VAL A 159 -5.06 -4.52 -8.81
N ASP A 160 -5.77 -3.39 -8.69
CA ASP A 160 -6.61 -3.14 -7.51
C ASP A 160 -7.72 -4.19 -7.36
N GLY A 161 -8.43 -4.50 -8.45
CA GLY A 161 -9.50 -5.48 -8.46
C GLY A 161 -9.01 -6.89 -8.09
N GLY A 162 -7.84 -7.29 -8.61
CA GLY A 162 -7.20 -8.56 -8.26
C GLY A 162 -6.81 -8.63 -6.79
N LEU A 163 -6.19 -7.58 -6.25
CA LEU A 163 -5.84 -7.51 -4.83
C LEU A 163 -7.08 -7.41 -3.93
N ALA A 164 -8.16 -6.77 -4.37
CA ALA A 164 -9.43 -6.74 -3.68
C ALA A 164 -10.08 -8.13 -3.61
N ALA A 165 -9.95 -8.94 -4.66
CA ALA A 165 -10.41 -10.34 -4.64
C ALA A 165 -9.61 -11.16 -3.61
N VAL A 166 -8.29 -10.98 -3.54
CA VAL A 166 -7.43 -11.60 -2.52
C VAL A 166 -7.83 -11.14 -1.11
N GLU A 167 -8.06 -9.85 -0.90
CA GLU A 167 -8.52 -9.30 0.38
C GLU A 167 -9.82 -9.98 0.85
N ARG A 168 -10.80 -10.16 -0.04
CA ARG A 168 -12.06 -10.83 0.29
C ARG A 168 -11.89 -12.31 0.66
N ALA A 169 -10.90 -12.99 0.09
CA ALA A 169 -10.58 -14.38 0.40
C ALA A 169 -9.86 -14.52 1.76
N VAL A 170 -9.03 -13.54 2.13
CA VAL A 170 -8.26 -13.54 3.38
C VAL A 170 -9.05 -12.97 4.56
N THR A 171 -10.08 -12.16 4.30
CA THR A 171 -10.91 -11.55 5.35
C THR A 171 -11.89 -12.56 5.98
N PRO A 172 -11.84 -12.81 7.31
CA PRO A 172 -12.78 -13.71 7.98
C PRO A 172 -14.23 -13.22 7.88
N ALA A 173 -15.18 -14.14 7.67
CA ALA A 173 -16.60 -13.86 7.45
C ALA A 173 -17.28 -13.05 8.57
N HIS A 174 -16.74 -13.06 9.79
CA HIS A 174 -17.34 -12.41 10.97
C HIS A 174 -17.37 -10.87 10.91
N ARG A 175 -16.60 -10.20 10.04
CA ARG A 175 -16.72 -8.75 9.80
C ARG A 175 -17.77 -8.35 8.76
N ARG A 176 -18.51 -9.32 8.18
CA ARG A 176 -19.57 -9.03 7.20
C ARG A 176 -20.88 -8.56 7.84
N VAL A 177 -21.03 -8.69 9.16
CA VAL A 177 -22.34 -8.59 9.85
C VAL A 177 -22.66 -7.21 10.44
N THR A 178 -21.68 -6.32 10.63
CA THR A 178 -21.93 -5.00 11.29
C THR A 178 -22.38 -3.88 10.36
N ARG A 179 -22.79 -4.17 9.11
CA ARG A 179 -23.72 -3.30 8.38
C ARG A 179 -25.15 -3.74 8.70
N GLN A 180 -25.57 -3.56 9.96
CA GLN A 180 -27.00 -3.44 10.22
C GLN A 180 -27.41 -2.05 9.71
N PRO A 181 -28.28 -1.94 8.70
CA PRO A 181 -28.99 -0.69 8.51
C PRO A 181 -29.78 -0.50 9.80
N ARG A 182 -29.53 0.58 10.54
CA ARG A 182 -30.50 1.08 11.52
C ARG A 182 -31.73 1.50 10.72
N ALA A 183 -32.57 0.53 10.39
CA ALA A 183 -33.94 0.76 9.98
C ALA A 183 -34.71 1.15 11.24
N ASP A 184 -35.09 2.42 11.24
CA ASP A 184 -36.38 2.94 11.69
C ASP A 184 -36.77 2.82 13.17
N THR A 185 -37.10 3.97 13.77
CA THR A 185 -38.41 4.28 14.39
C THR A 185 -38.25 5.22 15.60
N SER A 186 -38.58 6.49 15.38
CA SER A 186 -39.18 7.38 16.40
C SER A 186 -39.95 8.43 15.59
N ARG A 187 -41.25 8.20 15.34
CA ARG A 187 -42.37 8.68 16.17
C ARG A 187 -42.28 10.17 16.48
#